data_AF-A0A859D132-F1
#
_entry.id   AF-A0A859D132-F1
#
_cell.length_a   1.000
_cell.length_b   1.000
_cell.length_c   1.000
_cell.angle_alpha   90.00
_cell.angle_beta   90.00
_cell.angle_gamma   90.00
#
_symmetry.space_group_name_H-M   'P 1'
#
loop_
_entity.id
_entity.type
_entity.pdbx_description
1 polymer ?
#
loop_
_entity_poly.entity_id
_entity_poly.type
_entity_poly.pdbx_seq_one_letter_code
_entity_poly.pdbx_strand_id
1 'polypeptide(L)'
;MLKFTRVVLSILLVSSFQLVFAAPDFVMIKAQAKLSDDTYLAAENMTALLKDQGQTLVHQATFINSQVSYLLSEKDGVQTLAIRGTANLENVMLNLNVSLLPDAKLDIMLHQGFAYAAKAVYKDVKPYLVAGKPIQITGHSLGGAIAVIVAMYLKMDDYPLTNVVTFGQPKVTNVSGAERFAGLPLTRIVTLQDIVPLVPPLSPLQIQELDIYWHLGEEVILMRNNKFSITSGIKSMLRATKFTSAIPSEQNLTAHKMTTYLELVNALTKKSTEVPYKMQISLFGFSLE
;
A
#
# COMPACT_ATOMS: atom_id res chain seq x y z
N MET A 1 -55.40 -48.37 8.98
CA MET A 1 -55.15 -47.37 7.91
C MET A 1 -54.20 -46.31 8.45
N LEU A 2 -52.93 -46.32 8.02
CA LEU A 2 -51.89 -45.37 8.43
C LEU A 2 -51.84 -44.24 7.38
N LYS A 3 -52.01 -42.97 7.77
CA LYS A 3 -51.81 -41.81 6.88
C LYS A 3 -50.48 -41.14 7.19
N PHE A 4 -49.56 -41.21 6.22
CA PHE A 4 -48.32 -40.45 6.18
C PHE A 4 -48.61 -38.99 5.81
N THR A 5 -48.09 -38.04 6.57
CA THR A 5 -48.04 -36.62 6.19
C THR A 5 -46.58 -36.27 5.91
N ARG A 6 -46.26 -35.94 4.65
CA ARG A 6 -44.92 -35.50 4.24
C ARG A 6 -44.78 -34.00 4.53
N VAL A 7 -43.80 -33.63 5.34
CA VAL A 7 -43.32 -32.26 5.48
C VAL A 7 -42.29 -32.03 4.37
N VAL A 8 -42.54 -31.05 3.49
CA VAL A 8 -41.59 -30.60 2.47
C VAL A 8 -40.77 -29.48 3.09
N LEU A 9 -39.47 -29.71 3.26
CA LEU A 9 -38.51 -28.71 3.71
C LEU A 9 -37.98 -27.95 2.49
N SER A 10 -38.42 -26.71 2.30
CA SER A 10 -37.91 -25.82 1.25
C SER A 10 -36.54 -25.28 1.65
N ILE A 11 -35.49 -25.72 0.96
CA ILE A 11 -34.14 -25.16 1.07
C ILE A 11 -34.11 -23.85 0.27
N LEU A 12 -34.04 -22.73 0.97
CA LEU A 12 -33.71 -21.43 0.38
C LEU A 12 -32.24 -21.45 -0.05
N LEU A 13 -31.99 -21.58 -1.36
CA LEU A 13 -30.69 -21.28 -1.95
C LEU A 13 -30.43 -19.78 -1.81
N VAL A 14 -29.65 -19.38 -0.80
CA VAL A 14 -29.05 -18.05 -0.76
C VAL A 14 -27.91 -18.07 -1.77
N SER A 15 -28.18 -17.59 -2.99
CA SER A 15 -27.13 -17.32 -3.97
C SER A 15 -26.23 -16.22 -3.41
N SER A 16 -25.04 -16.58 -2.97
CA SER A 16 -23.99 -15.63 -2.62
C SER A 16 -23.61 -14.84 -3.87
N PHE A 17 -24.14 -13.62 -3.98
CA PHE A 17 -23.64 -12.62 -4.93
C PHE A 17 -22.17 -12.36 -4.58
N GLN A 18 -21.24 -13.00 -5.29
CA GLN A 18 -19.86 -12.55 -5.28
C GLN A 18 -19.82 -11.25 -6.06
N LEU A 19 -19.57 -10.14 -5.36
CA LEU A 19 -19.16 -8.89 -5.99
C LEU A 19 -17.91 -9.19 -6.82
N VAL A 20 -18.06 -9.24 -8.13
CA VAL A 20 -16.94 -9.31 -9.06
C VAL A 20 -16.28 -7.93 -9.02
N PHE A 21 -15.21 -7.78 -8.25
CA PHE A 21 -14.37 -6.59 -8.33
C PHE A 21 -13.72 -6.56 -9.71
N ALA A 22 -13.69 -5.37 -10.33
CA ALA A 22 -12.98 -5.19 -11.60
C ALA A 22 -11.50 -5.56 -11.40
N ALA A 23 -10.92 -6.25 -12.38
CA ALA A 23 -9.50 -6.59 -12.33
C ALA A 23 -8.64 -5.30 -12.19
N PRO A 24 -7.50 -5.35 -11.48
CA PRO A 24 -6.63 -4.19 -11.31
C PRO A 24 -6.15 -3.67 -12.67
N ASP A 25 -6.16 -2.35 -12.85
CA ASP A 25 -5.60 -1.71 -14.04
C ASP A 25 -4.06 -1.74 -13.97
N PHE A 26 -3.47 -2.80 -14.51
CA PHE A 26 -2.01 -2.95 -14.53
C PHE A 26 -1.28 -1.92 -15.39
N VAL A 27 -1.96 -1.25 -16.33
CA VAL A 27 -1.37 -0.15 -17.11
C VAL A 27 -1.20 1.08 -16.22
N MET A 28 -2.24 1.43 -15.46
CA MET A 28 -2.18 2.51 -14.47
C MET A 28 -1.18 2.18 -13.36
N ILE A 29 -1.22 0.95 -12.80
CA ILE A 29 -0.27 0.52 -11.77
C ILE A 29 1.18 0.61 -12.28
N LYS A 30 1.44 0.25 -13.55
CA LYS A 30 2.77 0.40 -14.16
C LYS A 30 3.21 1.86 -14.23
N ALA A 31 2.32 2.77 -14.59
CA ALA A 31 2.64 4.20 -14.63
C ALA A 31 3.00 4.73 -13.22
N GLN A 32 2.24 4.33 -12.21
CA GLN A 32 2.52 4.68 -10.80
C GLN A 32 3.80 4.03 -10.28
N ALA A 33 4.11 2.79 -10.70
CA ALA A 33 5.35 2.10 -10.37
C ALA A 33 6.56 2.84 -10.99
N LYS A 34 6.44 3.27 -12.24
CA LYS A 34 7.51 3.99 -12.92
C LYS A 34 7.80 5.33 -12.23
N LEU A 35 6.76 6.10 -11.91
CA LEU A 35 6.93 7.34 -11.14
C LEU A 35 7.59 7.11 -9.77
N SER A 36 7.18 6.06 -9.05
CA SER A 36 7.82 5.67 -7.79
C SER A 36 9.30 5.32 -7.97
N ASP A 37 9.67 4.59 -9.02
CA ASP A 37 11.06 4.22 -9.33
C ASP A 37 11.90 5.46 -9.72
N ASP A 38 11.33 6.34 -10.55
CA ASP A 38 12.01 7.55 -11.03
C ASP A 38 12.41 8.48 -9.87
N THR A 39 11.68 8.47 -8.74
CA THR A 39 12.05 9.26 -7.55
C THR A 39 13.42 8.92 -6.96
N TYR A 40 14.00 7.76 -7.30
CA TYR A 40 15.34 7.37 -6.85
C TYR A 40 16.46 7.95 -7.72
N LEU A 41 16.14 8.55 -8.88
CA LEU A 41 17.10 9.16 -9.79
C LEU A 41 17.51 10.56 -9.34
N ALA A 42 18.62 11.06 -9.88
CA ALA A 42 19.10 12.41 -9.60
C ALA A 42 18.15 13.48 -10.20
N ALA A 43 17.92 14.56 -9.44
CA ALA A 43 16.96 15.61 -9.79
C ALA A 43 17.27 16.34 -11.10
N GLU A 44 18.54 16.38 -11.53
CA GLU A 44 19.01 17.09 -12.73
C GLU A 44 18.37 16.59 -14.02
N ASN A 45 17.93 15.33 -14.05
CA ASN A 45 17.32 14.71 -15.24
C ASN A 45 15.79 14.57 -15.15
N MET A 46 15.18 14.99 -14.05
CA MET A 46 13.77 14.69 -13.75
C MET A 46 12.81 15.32 -14.76
N THR A 47 13.05 16.58 -15.15
CA THR A 47 12.19 17.29 -16.12
C THR A 47 12.16 16.61 -17.48
N ALA A 48 13.32 16.18 -18.00
CA ALA A 48 13.40 15.48 -19.28
C ALA A 48 12.72 14.10 -19.20
N LEU A 49 13.00 13.36 -18.13
CA LEU A 49 12.43 12.02 -17.90
C LEU A 49 10.90 12.03 -17.77
N LEU A 50 10.34 13.03 -17.08
CA LEU A 50 8.89 13.20 -16.96
C LEU A 50 8.27 13.61 -18.30
N LYS A 51 8.95 14.48 -19.06
CA LYS A 51 8.49 14.88 -20.39
C LYS A 51 8.39 13.70 -21.35
N ASP A 52 9.36 12.78 -21.34
CA ASP A 52 9.33 11.54 -22.14
C ASP A 52 8.14 10.63 -21.78
N GLN A 53 7.57 10.78 -20.58
CA GLN A 53 6.38 10.07 -20.12
C GLN A 53 5.08 10.84 -20.36
N GLY A 54 5.17 12.01 -21.00
CA GLY A 54 4.05 12.93 -21.21
C GLY A 54 3.62 13.64 -19.94
N GLN A 55 4.51 13.80 -18.95
CA GLN A 55 4.25 14.50 -17.70
C GLN A 55 5.00 15.83 -17.64
N THR A 56 4.40 16.81 -16.98
CA THR A 56 5.04 18.09 -16.67
C THR A 56 5.41 18.13 -15.20
N LEU A 57 6.68 18.42 -14.88
CA LEU A 57 7.10 18.64 -13.48
C LEU A 57 6.50 19.97 -12.98
N VAL A 58 5.78 19.91 -11.87
CA VAL A 58 5.19 21.08 -11.19
C VAL A 58 6.07 21.55 -10.05
N HIS A 59 6.52 20.63 -9.21
CA HIS A 59 7.37 20.92 -8.05
C HIS A 59 8.16 19.68 -7.62
N GLN A 60 9.30 19.87 -6.95
CA GLN A 60 10.06 18.79 -6.31
C GLN A 60 10.78 19.33 -5.08
N ALA A 61 10.95 18.49 -4.06
CA ALA A 61 11.68 18.88 -2.86
C ALA A 61 12.43 17.69 -2.25
N THR A 62 13.51 18.01 -1.54
CA THR A 62 14.30 17.07 -0.73
C THR A 62 14.51 17.67 0.66
N PHE A 63 14.09 16.96 1.69
CA PHE A 63 14.23 17.38 3.07
C PHE A 63 15.53 16.83 3.66
N ILE A 64 16.56 17.69 3.78
CA ILE A 64 17.92 17.31 4.21
C ILE A 64 17.92 16.43 5.48
N ASN A 65 17.15 16.83 6.50
CA ASN A 65 17.16 16.15 7.80
C ASN A 65 16.51 14.75 7.79
N SER A 66 15.57 14.50 6.87
CA SER A 66 14.86 13.21 6.79
C SER A 66 15.27 12.38 5.57
N GLN A 67 16.01 12.98 4.64
CA GLN A 67 16.34 12.43 3.32
C GLN A 67 15.11 12.00 2.50
N VAL A 68 13.93 12.46 2.89
CA VAL A 68 12.70 12.28 2.13
C VAL A 68 12.73 13.23 0.94
N SER A 69 12.32 12.74 -0.22
CA SER A 69 12.15 13.56 -1.41
C SER A 69 10.87 13.16 -2.12
N TYR A 70 10.32 14.09 -2.89
CA TYR A 70 9.13 13.84 -3.70
C TYR A 70 9.16 14.70 -4.95
N LEU A 71 8.34 14.32 -5.92
CA LEU A 71 7.99 15.12 -7.08
C LEU A 71 6.46 15.25 -7.17
N LEU A 72 6.02 16.39 -7.64
CA LEU A 72 4.66 16.66 -8.08
C LEU A 72 4.69 16.89 -9.58
N SER A 73 3.97 16.06 -10.33
CA SER A 73 3.84 16.17 -11.78
C SER A 73 2.38 16.30 -12.20
N GLU A 74 2.14 16.74 -13.43
CA GLU A 74 0.80 16.80 -14.03
C GLU A 74 0.79 16.13 -15.40
N LYS A 75 -0.28 15.38 -15.68
CA LYS A 75 -0.59 14.80 -17.00
C LYS A 75 -2.09 14.75 -17.20
N ASP A 76 -2.57 15.21 -18.37
CA ASP A 76 -3.99 15.18 -18.76
C ASP A 76 -4.94 15.76 -17.68
N GLY A 77 -4.51 16.82 -16.99
CA GLY A 77 -5.28 17.48 -15.92
C GLY A 77 -5.27 16.77 -14.56
N VAL A 78 -4.50 15.68 -14.42
CA VAL A 78 -4.32 14.93 -13.17
C VAL A 78 -2.97 15.24 -12.54
N GLN A 79 -2.99 15.60 -11.26
CA GLN A 79 -1.78 15.87 -10.47
C GLN A 79 -1.31 14.57 -9.82
N THR A 80 -0.04 14.21 -9.98
CA THR A 80 0.54 13.01 -9.34
C THR A 80 1.66 13.39 -8.38
N LEU A 81 1.48 13.03 -7.11
CA LEU A 81 2.51 13.15 -6.08
C LEU A 81 3.23 11.81 -5.95
N ALA A 82 4.51 11.75 -6.33
CA ALA A 82 5.33 10.55 -6.16
C ALA A 82 6.39 10.78 -5.08
N ILE A 83 6.43 9.91 -4.08
CA ILE A 83 7.27 10.07 -2.89
C ILE A 83 8.33 8.98 -2.84
N ARG A 84 9.59 9.40 -2.71
CA ARG A 84 10.74 8.51 -2.62
C ARG A 84 10.79 7.78 -1.28
N GLY A 85 11.10 6.49 -1.32
CA GLY A 85 11.51 5.72 -0.14
C GLY A 85 13.00 5.86 0.19
N THR A 86 13.44 5.25 1.29
CA THR A 86 14.86 5.21 1.65
C THR A 86 15.64 4.29 0.70
N ALA A 87 16.85 4.67 0.31
CA ALA A 87 17.74 3.82 -0.50
C ALA A 87 18.42 2.70 0.33
N ASN A 88 18.48 2.84 1.65
CA ASN A 88 19.09 1.87 2.56
C ASN A 88 18.02 1.06 3.31
N LEU A 89 17.69 -0.09 2.75
CA LEU A 89 16.62 -0.97 3.22
C LEU A 89 16.97 -1.70 4.53
N GLU A 90 18.24 -2.03 4.74
CA GLU A 90 18.73 -2.68 5.97
C GLU A 90 18.54 -1.75 7.17
N ASN A 91 18.90 -0.47 7.01
CA ASN A 91 18.66 0.54 8.03
C ASN A 91 17.17 0.74 8.32
N VAL A 92 16.28 0.60 7.33
CA VAL A 92 14.84 0.70 7.56
C VAL A 92 14.37 -0.44 8.46
N MET A 93 14.74 -1.70 8.17
CA MET A 93 14.32 -2.85 8.99
C MET A 93 14.82 -2.78 10.43
N LEU A 94 16.04 -2.26 10.64
CA LEU A 94 16.65 -2.13 11.97
C LEU A 94 16.13 -0.93 12.77
N ASN A 95 15.75 0.16 12.09
CA ASN A 95 15.36 1.43 12.73
C ASN A 95 13.85 1.71 12.69
N LEU A 96 13.01 0.73 12.37
CA LEU A 96 11.56 0.88 12.48
C LEU A 96 11.16 1.09 13.94
N ASN A 97 11.13 2.36 14.35
CA ASN A 97 10.60 2.76 15.65
C ASN A 97 9.10 2.47 15.67
N VAL A 98 8.73 1.37 16.33
CA VAL A 98 7.37 0.85 16.40
C VAL A 98 6.40 1.73 17.22
N SER A 99 6.84 2.88 17.73
CA SER A 99 5.99 3.77 18.53
C SER A 99 4.90 4.42 17.69
N LEU A 100 3.66 4.25 18.11
CA LEU A 100 2.50 4.99 17.62
C LEU A 100 2.37 6.31 18.39
N LEU A 101 2.10 7.40 17.69
CA LEU A 101 1.80 8.70 18.28
C LEU A 101 0.47 9.24 17.75
N PRO A 102 -0.30 9.96 18.58
CA PRO A 102 -1.54 10.58 18.13
C PRO A 102 -1.25 11.72 17.14
N ASP A 103 -2.01 11.79 16.05
CA ASP A 103 -2.10 13.00 15.21
C ASP A 103 -3.45 13.68 15.43
N ALA A 104 -3.41 14.92 15.94
CA ALA A 104 -4.62 15.67 16.30
C ALA A 104 -5.50 16.07 15.10
N LYS A 105 -4.94 16.19 13.88
CA LYS A 105 -5.73 16.58 12.70
C LYS A 105 -6.45 15.38 12.10
N LEU A 106 -5.78 14.23 12.06
CA LEU A 106 -6.37 12.99 11.56
C LEU A 106 -7.20 12.25 12.63
N ASP A 107 -6.94 12.53 13.91
CA ASP A 107 -7.58 11.91 15.08
C ASP A 107 -7.47 10.37 15.02
N ILE A 108 -6.22 9.92 14.84
CA ILE A 108 -5.77 8.52 14.78
C ILE A 108 -4.35 8.41 15.35
N MET A 109 -3.90 7.18 15.59
CA MET A 109 -2.52 6.87 15.96
C MET A 109 -1.67 6.56 14.71
N LEU A 110 -0.54 7.23 14.53
CA LEU A 110 0.37 7.02 13.41
C LEU A 110 1.75 6.55 13.87
N HIS A 111 2.42 5.75 13.03
CA HIS A 111 3.82 5.42 13.22
C HIS A 111 4.67 6.72 13.26
N GLN A 112 5.37 6.95 14.37
CA GLN A 112 6.09 8.20 14.63
C GLN A 112 7.02 8.61 13.49
N GLY A 113 7.83 7.67 12.99
CA GLY A 113 8.80 7.94 11.94
C GLY A 113 8.18 8.41 10.62
N PHE A 114 6.95 7.97 10.33
CA PHE A 114 6.26 8.31 9.08
C PHE A 114 5.44 9.59 9.24
N ALA A 115 4.85 9.82 10.41
CA ALA A 115 4.03 10.99 10.69
C ALA A 115 4.77 12.32 10.46
N TYR A 116 6.01 12.45 10.99
CA TYR A 116 6.80 13.68 10.82
C TYR A 116 7.15 13.95 9.35
N ALA A 117 7.62 12.93 8.63
CA ALA A 117 7.95 13.03 7.22
C ALA A 117 6.72 13.38 6.37
N ALA A 118 5.59 12.69 6.59
CA ALA A 118 4.34 12.96 5.89
C ALA A 118 3.81 14.36 6.14
N LYS A 119 3.89 14.86 7.38
CA LYS A 119 3.48 16.23 7.72
C LYS A 119 4.35 17.27 7.03
N ALA A 120 5.65 17.01 6.89
CA ALA A 120 6.57 17.88 6.14
C ALA A 120 6.22 17.91 4.65
N VAL A 121 6.06 16.74 4.02
CA VAL A 121 5.66 16.62 2.60
C VAL A 121 4.31 17.30 2.37
N TYR A 122 3.29 16.99 3.19
CA TYR A 122 1.95 17.57 3.07
C TYR A 122 1.97 19.10 3.16
N LYS A 123 2.71 19.67 4.12
CA LYS A 123 2.83 21.13 4.25
C LYS A 123 3.53 21.78 3.04
N ASP A 124 4.58 21.13 2.54
CA ASP A 124 5.39 21.64 1.44
C ASP A 124 4.66 21.54 0.09
N VAL A 125 3.96 20.44 -0.20
CA VAL A 125 3.29 20.22 -1.48
C VAL A 125 2.00 21.02 -1.63
N LYS A 126 1.30 21.30 -0.52
CA LYS A 126 -0.05 21.89 -0.53
C LYS A 126 -0.16 23.20 -1.32
N PRO A 127 0.77 24.17 -1.24
CA PRO A 127 0.72 25.40 -2.03
C PRO A 127 0.81 25.19 -3.55
N TYR A 128 1.34 24.04 -3.99
CA TYR A 128 1.52 23.71 -5.40
C TYR A 128 0.35 22.87 -5.98
N LEU A 129 -0.55 22.39 -5.12
CA LEU A 129 -1.73 21.64 -5.55
C LEU A 129 -2.82 22.62 -6.01
N VAL A 130 -3.32 22.41 -7.22
CA VAL A 130 -4.50 23.10 -7.74
C VAL A 130 -5.74 22.45 -7.12
N ALA A 131 -6.52 23.25 -6.39
CA ALA A 131 -7.78 22.82 -5.79
C ALA A 131 -8.78 22.33 -6.87
N GLY A 132 -9.51 21.26 -6.57
CA GLY A 132 -10.50 20.68 -7.47
C GLY A 132 -9.95 19.84 -8.63
N LYS A 133 -8.65 19.89 -8.93
CA LYS A 133 -8.02 18.95 -9.88
C LYS A 133 -7.79 17.58 -9.23
N PRO A 134 -8.10 16.47 -9.93
CA PRO A 134 -7.81 15.12 -9.47
C PRO A 134 -6.36 14.94 -9.00
N ILE A 135 -6.19 14.24 -7.87
CA ILE A 135 -4.88 13.92 -7.31
C ILE A 135 -4.69 12.40 -7.25
N GLN A 136 -3.53 11.97 -7.74
CA GLN A 136 -3.01 10.62 -7.56
C GLN A 136 -1.77 10.68 -6.68
N ILE A 137 -1.54 9.65 -5.88
CA ILE A 137 -0.37 9.58 -4.99
C ILE A 137 0.27 8.20 -5.13
N THR A 138 1.59 8.17 -5.23
CA THR A 138 2.38 6.94 -5.26
C THR A 138 3.61 7.04 -4.41
N GLY A 139 4.09 5.89 -3.98
CA GLY A 139 5.32 5.80 -3.23
C GLY A 139 5.74 4.35 -3.00
N HIS A 140 7.04 4.17 -2.86
CA HIS A 140 7.65 2.88 -2.58
C HIS A 140 8.25 2.84 -1.18
N SER A 141 8.17 1.69 -0.49
CA SER A 141 8.80 1.49 0.82
C SER A 141 8.31 2.53 1.85
N LEU A 142 9.25 3.21 2.53
CA LEU A 142 8.99 4.39 3.36
C LEU A 142 8.16 5.46 2.62
N GLY A 143 8.44 5.70 1.34
CA GLY A 143 7.69 6.65 0.52
C GLY A 143 6.22 6.25 0.35
N GLY A 144 5.94 4.95 0.31
CA GLY A 144 4.57 4.43 0.32
C GLY A 144 3.84 4.70 1.64
N ALA A 145 4.52 4.55 2.78
CA ALA A 145 3.94 4.92 4.08
C ALA A 145 3.63 6.42 4.17
N ILE A 146 4.57 7.26 3.71
CA ILE A 146 4.39 8.71 3.65
C ILE A 146 3.23 9.06 2.70
N ALA A 147 3.14 8.42 1.54
CA ALA A 147 2.08 8.62 0.56
C ALA A 147 0.68 8.38 1.15
N VAL A 148 0.51 7.30 1.92
CA VAL A 148 -0.77 7.02 2.59
C VAL A 148 -1.13 8.11 3.59
N ILE A 149 -0.19 8.53 4.44
CA ILE A 149 -0.48 9.54 5.46
C ILE A 149 -0.76 10.91 4.81
N VAL A 150 -0.04 11.27 3.74
CA VAL A 150 -0.33 12.48 2.95
C VAL A 150 -1.73 12.38 2.32
N ALA A 151 -2.13 11.22 1.81
CA ALA A 151 -3.48 10.98 1.32
C ALA A 151 -4.54 11.19 2.42
N MET A 152 -4.29 10.73 3.64
CA MET A 152 -5.19 10.96 4.78
C MET A 152 -5.37 12.47 5.04
N TYR A 153 -4.29 13.26 5.05
CA TYR A 153 -4.37 14.71 5.24
C TYR A 153 -5.10 15.41 4.09
N LEU A 154 -4.83 15.03 2.84
CA LEU A 154 -5.50 15.61 1.67
C LEU A 154 -6.99 15.25 1.63
N LYS A 155 -7.35 14.03 2.06
CA LYS A 155 -8.75 13.60 2.21
C LYS A 155 -9.49 14.44 3.25
N MET A 156 -8.85 14.74 4.38
CA MET A 156 -9.41 15.61 5.44
C MET A 156 -9.57 17.07 5.01
N ASP A 157 -8.90 17.48 3.93
CA ASP A 157 -9.00 18.81 3.32
C ASP A 157 -9.87 18.80 2.06
N ASP A 158 -10.66 17.74 1.83
CA ASP A 158 -11.59 17.59 0.71
C ASP A 158 -10.94 17.65 -0.68
N TYR A 159 -9.65 17.31 -0.80
CA TYR A 159 -9.01 17.17 -2.11
C TYR A 159 -9.55 15.93 -2.86
N PRO A 160 -9.74 16.03 -4.19
CA PRO A 160 -10.30 14.94 -5.00
C PRO A 160 -9.25 13.86 -5.31
N LEU A 161 -8.95 13.02 -4.31
CA LEU A 161 -8.09 11.86 -4.47
C LEU A 161 -8.77 10.82 -5.38
N THR A 162 -8.13 10.52 -6.51
CA THR A 162 -8.64 9.48 -7.42
C THR A 162 -8.04 8.12 -7.15
N ASN A 163 -6.73 8.03 -6.88
CA ASN A 163 -6.03 6.78 -6.62
C ASN A 163 -4.80 7.01 -5.74
N VAL A 164 -4.55 6.11 -4.79
CA VAL A 164 -3.31 6.01 -4.04
C VAL A 164 -2.76 4.61 -4.29
N VAL A 165 -1.62 4.51 -4.98
CA VAL A 165 -1.00 3.22 -5.31
C VAL A 165 0.37 3.16 -4.69
N THR A 166 0.59 2.21 -3.79
CA THR A 166 1.88 2.09 -3.09
C THR A 166 2.55 0.75 -3.36
N PHE A 167 3.86 0.72 -3.25
CA PHE A 167 4.67 -0.48 -3.51
C PHE A 167 5.46 -0.83 -2.26
N GLY A 168 5.28 -2.04 -1.73
CA GLY A 168 6.02 -2.48 -0.56
C GLY A 168 5.79 -1.64 0.71
N GLN A 169 4.66 -0.95 0.84
CA GLN A 169 4.44 -0.05 1.97
C GLN A 169 4.40 -0.82 3.31
N PRO A 170 5.05 -0.32 4.38
CA PRO A 170 4.84 -0.84 5.74
C PRO A 170 3.50 -0.35 6.32
N LYS A 171 3.11 -0.90 7.48
CA LYS A 171 1.90 -0.46 8.22
C LYS A 171 2.12 0.93 8.83
N VAL A 172 1.11 1.79 8.76
CA VAL A 172 1.23 3.22 9.13
C VAL A 172 0.43 3.62 10.36
N THR A 173 -0.57 2.83 10.76
CA THR A 173 -1.57 3.16 11.78
C THR A 173 -2.02 1.88 12.50
N ASN A 174 -2.75 2.03 13.60
CA ASN A 174 -3.48 0.94 14.26
C ASN A 174 -4.84 0.63 13.59
N VAL A 175 -5.57 -0.35 14.13
CA VAL A 175 -6.90 -0.79 13.65
C VAL A 175 -7.88 0.37 13.52
N SER A 176 -8.05 1.19 14.56
CA SER A 176 -9.02 2.29 14.55
C SER A 176 -8.71 3.34 13.49
N GLY A 177 -7.43 3.65 13.26
CA GLY A 177 -7.06 4.54 12.17
C GLY A 177 -7.24 3.92 10.78
N ALA A 178 -7.03 2.62 10.63
CA ALA A 178 -7.32 1.91 9.39
C ALA A 178 -8.83 1.90 9.08
N GLU A 179 -9.68 1.74 10.10
CA GLU A 179 -11.13 1.83 9.99
C GLU A 179 -11.58 3.24 9.61
N ARG A 180 -11.07 4.28 10.28
CA ARG A 180 -11.40 5.68 10.00
C ARG A 180 -11.14 6.07 8.55
N PHE A 181 -10.05 5.56 7.97
CA PHE A 181 -9.62 5.86 6.61
C PHE A 181 -9.87 4.72 5.62
N ALA A 182 -10.76 3.79 5.94
CA ALA A 182 -11.11 2.66 5.05
C ALA A 182 -11.64 3.11 3.68
N GLY A 183 -12.20 4.32 3.59
CA GLY A 183 -12.69 4.92 2.35
C GLY A 183 -11.64 5.62 1.48
N LEU A 184 -10.35 5.56 1.83
CA LEU A 184 -9.29 6.04 0.92
C LEU A 184 -9.23 5.13 -0.32
N PRO A 185 -9.01 5.70 -1.54
CA PRO A 185 -8.85 4.92 -2.76
C PRO A 185 -7.44 4.29 -2.82
N LEU A 186 -7.09 3.47 -1.82
CA LEU A 186 -5.76 2.89 -1.64
C LEU A 186 -5.67 1.46 -2.17
N THR A 187 -4.73 1.24 -3.08
CA THR A 187 -4.28 -0.07 -3.53
C THR A 187 -2.81 -0.29 -3.16
N ARG A 188 -2.54 -1.31 -2.36
CA ARG A 188 -1.19 -1.70 -1.93
C ARG A 188 -0.68 -2.83 -2.82
N ILE A 189 0.37 -2.55 -3.56
CA ILE A 189 1.06 -3.53 -4.40
C ILE A 189 2.19 -4.17 -3.58
N VAL A 190 2.17 -5.49 -3.46
CA VAL A 190 3.13 -6.25 -2.66
C VAL A 190 3.64 -7.47 -3.44
N THR A 191 4.76 -8.05 -3.01
CA THR A 191 5.23 -9.36 -3.50
C THR A 191 5.22 -10.38 -2.37
N LEU A 192 5.29 -11.67 -2.72
CA LEU A 192 5.27 -12.76 -1.73
C LEU A 192 6.49 -12.77 -0.80
N GLN A 193 7.65 -12.36 -1.30
CA GLN A 193 8.92 -12.39 -0.56
C GLN A 193 9.29 -11.04 0.06
N ASP A 194 8.55 -9.97 -0.25
CA ASP A 194 8.76 -8.67 0.38
C ASP A 194 8.23 -8.67 1.82
N ILE A 195 9.15 -8.41 2.76
CA ILE A 195 8.89 -8.39 4.20
C ILE A 195 8.49 -7.00 4.72
N VAL A 196 8.74 -5.93 3.96
CA VAL A 196 8.48 -4.56 4.41
C VAL A 196 6.99 -4.31 4.67
N PRO A 197 6.05 -4.84 3.86
CA PRO A 197 4.64 -4.77 4.19
C PRO A 197 4.26 -5.48 5.49
N LEU A 198 5.10 -6.38 5.98
CA LEU A 198 4.81 -7.19 7.16
C LEU A 198 5.22 -6.51 8.45
N VAL A 199 5.93 -5.37 8.37
CA VAL A 199 6.34 -4.58 9.53
C VAL A 199 5.50 -3.31 9.74
N PRO A 200 5.42 -2.78 10.97
CA PRO A 200 5.84 -3.41 12.23
C PRO A 200 5.10 -4.75 12.49
N PRO A 201 5.75 -5.76 13.11
CA PRO A 201 5.09 -7.03 13.40
C PRO A 201 4.05 -6.84 14.51
N LEU A 202 3.13 -7.80 14.65
CA LEU A 202 2.23 -7.84 15.81
C LEU A 202 3.06 -8.07 17.07
N SER A 203 3.04 -7.13 18.01
CA SER A 203 3.65 -7.32 19.32
C SER A 203 2.61 -7.85 20.31
N PRO A 204 2.91 -8.90 21.10
CA PRO A 204 2.04 -9.36 22.19
C PRO A 204 1.67 -8.25 23.19
N LEU A 205 2.54 -7.24 23.38
CA LEU A 205 2.27 -6.09 24.24
C LEU A 205 1.18 -5.16 23.66
N GLN A 206 1.10 -5.03 22.34
CA GLN A 206 0.06 -4.21 21.66
C GLN A 206 -1.33 -4.87 21.71
N ILE A 207 -1.38 -6.19 21.88
CA ILE A 207 -2.64 -6.93 22.00
C ILE A 207 -3.37 -6.54 23.31
N GLN A 208 -2.63 -6.18 24.36
CA GLN A 208 -3.21 -5.78 25.65
C GLN A 208 -3.87 -4.38 25.60
N GLU A 209 -3.35 -3.49 24.76
CA GLU A 209 -3.83 -2.09 24.62
C GLU A 209 -4.68 -1.87 23.36
N LEU A 210 -4.91 -2.90 22.55
CA LEU A 210 -5.62 -2.85 21.24
C LEU A 210 -4.99 -1.91 20.19
N ASP A 211 -3.76 -1.44 20.42
CA ASP A 211 -2.97 -0.60 19.50
C ASP A 211 -2.18 -1.43 18.47
N ILE A 212 -2.90 -2.33 17.82
CA ILE A 212 -2.32 -3.26 16.86
C ILE A 212 -2.15 -2.56 15.51
N TYR A 213 -0.92 -2.52 14.99
CA TYR A 213 -0.65 -2.02 13.63
C TYR A 213 -1.50 -2.76 12.60
N TRP A 214 -2.18 -1.99 11.75
CA TRP A 214 -3.12 -2.52 10.77
C TRP A 214 -2.91 -1.91 9.39
N HIS A 215 -3.18 -2.70 8.35
CA HIS A 215 -3.20 -2.22 6.97
C HIS A 215 -4.62 -1.82 6.58
N LEU A 216 -4.75 -0.68 5.90
CA LEU A 216 -5.97 -0.29 5.19
C LEU A 216 -5.84 -0.55 3.67
N GLY A 217 -6.96 -0.46 2.96
CA GLY A 217 -7.03 -0.62 1.51
C GLY A 217 -6.88 -2.06 1.02
N GLU A 218 -7.00 -2.19 -0.30
CA GLU A 218 -6.84 -3.47 -1.01
C GLU A 218 -5.36 -3.85 -1.15
N GLU A 219 -5.05 -5.14 -1.08
CA GLU A 219 -3.72 -5.68 -1.32
C GLU A 219 -3.69 -6.52 -2.60
N VAL A 220 -2.90 -6.08 -3.58
CA VAL A 220 -2.61 -6.83 -4.80
C VAL A 220 -1.24 -7.50 -4.66
N ILE A 221 -1.25 -8.83 -4.57
CA ILE A 221 -0.06 -9.65 -4.38
C ILE A 221 0.44 -10.11 -5.75
N LEU A 222 1.59 -9.57 -6.16
CA LEU A 222 2.23 -9.91 -7.42
C LEU A 222 3.01 -11.23 -7.32
N MET A 223 2.89 -12.06 -8.35
CA MET A 223 3.56 -13.35 -8.46
C MET A 223 4.16 -13.53 -9.86
N ARG A 224 5.16 -14.42 -9.95
CA ARG A 224 5.70 -14.86 -11.25
C ARG A 224 4.64 -15.55 -12.09
N ASN A 225 4.96 -15.75 -13.37
CA ASN A 225 4.10 -16.41 -14.35
C ASN A 225 2.76 -15.68 -14.57
N ASN A 226 2.79 -14.35 -14.56
CA ASN A 226 1.65 -13.50 -14.87
C ASN A 226 0.47 -13.72 -13.91
N LYS A 227 0.76 -14.03 -12.64
CA LYS A 227 -0.25 -14.29 -11.62
C LYS A 227 -0.33 -13.15 -10.61
N PHE A 228 -1.53 -12.93 -10.11
CA PHE A 228 -1.76 -12.03 -8.98
C PHE A 228 -2.90 -12.56 -8.10
N SER A 229 -2.97 -12.08 -6.86
CA SER A 229 -4.12 -12.28 -5.98
C SER A 229 -4.54 -10.96 -5.37
N ILE A 230 -5.82 -10.83 -5.07
CA ILE A 230 -6.36 -9.71 -4.32
C ILE A 230 -6.78 -10.17 -2.93
N THR A 231 -6.48 -9.38 -1.91
CA THR A 231 -6.93 -9.63 -0.54
C THR A 231 -7.11 -8.31 0.23
N SER A 232 -7.82 -8.35 1.34
CA SER A 232 -8.05 -7.18 2.20
C SER A 232 -8.42 -7.61 3.62
N GLY A 233 -8.49 -6.64 4.54
CA GLY A 233 -8.92 -6.86 5.93
C GLY A 233 -8.11 -7.95 6.65
N ILE A 234 -8.82 -8.82 7.38
CA ILE A 234 -8.22 -9.89 8.21
C ILE A 234 -7.32 -10.83 7.39
N LYS A 235 -7.69 -11.14 6.13
CA LYS A 235 -6.87 -12.02 5.27
C LYS A 235 -5.51 -11.39 4.94
N SER A 236 -5.47 -10.09 4.68
CA SER A 236 -4.22 -9.36 4.47
C SER A 236 -3.42 -9.28 5.78
N MET A 237 -4.09 -9.10 6.92
CA MET A 237 -3.41 -9.11 8.23
C MET A 237 -2.75 -10.45 8.54
N LEU A 238 -3.46 -11.57 8.37
CA LEU A 238 -2.93 -12.91 8.64
C LEU A 238 -1.74 -13.29 7.75
N ARG A 239 -1.51 -12.60 6.62
CA ARG A 239 -0.28 -12.73 5.84
C ARG A 239 0.95 -12.24 6.61
N ALA A 240 0.80 -11.18 7.41
CA ALA A 240 1.88 -10.56 8.14
C ALA A 240 2.37 -11.37 9.34
N THR A 241 1.55 -12.30 9.85
CA THR A 241 1.90 -13.15 11.00
C THR A 241 2.87 -14.29 10.65
N LYS A 242 3.09 -14.58 9.36
CA LYS A 242 3.99 -15.66 8.92
C LYS A 242 5.48 -15.39 9.08
N PHE A 243 5.88 -14.13 9.23
CA PHE A 243 7.28 -13.72 9.12
C PHE A 243 7.90 -13.26 10.46
N THR A 244 7.28 -13.59 11.58
CA THR A 244 7.66 -13.06 12.91
C THR A 244 8.95 -13.63 13.49
N SER A 245 9.71 -14.48 12.77
CA SER A 245 10.88 -15.16 13.34
C SER A 245 12.07 -15.38 12.38
N ALA A 246 12.04 -14.86 11.15
CA ALA A 246 13.14 -15.06 10.20
C ALA A 246 13.95 -13.77 9.98
N ILE A 247 15.28 -13.86 10.09
CA ILE A 247 16.19 -12.78 9.72
C ILE A 247 15.99 -12.49 8.22
N PRO A 248 15.87 -11.21 7.80
CA PRO A 248 15.77 -10.86 6.38
C PRO A 248 16.89 -11.48 5.55
N SER A 249 16.54 -12.16 4.47
CA SER A 249 17.49 -12.69 3.48
C SER A 249 17.69 -11.71 2.32
N GLU A 250 18.75 -11.88 1.54
CA GLU A 250 18.95 -11.14 0.28
C GLU A 250 17.77 -11.27 -0.68
N GLN A 251 17.08 -12.41 -0.66
CA GLN A 251 15.88 -12.62 -1.46
C GLN A 251 14.75 -11.67 -1.03
N ASN A 252 14.60 -11.43 0.27
CA ASN A 252 13.59 -10.49 0.78
C ASN A 252 13.93 -9.05 0.38
N LEU A 253 15.19 -8.65 0.49
CA LEU A 253 15.65 -7.32 0.09
C LEU A 253 15.49 -7.11 -1.42
N THR A 254 15.78 -8.14 -2.23
CA THR A 254 15.58 -8.10 -3.68
C THR A 254 14.10 -8.04 -4.05
N ALA A 255 13.24 -8.79 -3.36
CA ALA A 255 11.80 -8.77 -3.57
C ALA A 255 11.15 -7.41 -3.26
N HIS A 256 11.80 -6.60 -2.43
CA HIS A 256 11.39 -5.24 -2.12
C HIS A 256 11.86 -4.20 -3.13
N LYS A 257 12.80 -4.48 -4.04
CA LYS A 257 13.30 -3.46 -4.98
C LYS A 257 12.23 -3.08 -6.01
N MET A 258 12.17 -1.80 -6.40
CA MET A 258 11.29 -1.33 -7.47
C MET A 258 11.54 -2.04 -8.81
N THR A 259 12.77 -2.48 -9.08
CA THR A 259 13.09 -3.31 -10.25
C THR A 259 12.25 -4.59 -10.28
N THR A 260 12.06 -5.24 -9.12
CA THR A 260 11.24 -6.46 -8.99
C THR A 260 9.75 -6.13 -9.18
N TYR A 261 9.28 -5.05 -8.56
CA TYR A 261 7.90 -4.60 -8.75
C TYR A 261 7.60 -4.29 -10.22
N LEU A 262 8.46 -3.54 -10.89
CA LEU A 262 8.34 -3.19 -12.31
C LEU A 262 8.36 -4.44 -13.19
N GLU A 263 9.26 -5.40 -12.95
CA GLU A 263 9.31 -6.67 -13.69
C GLU A 263 7.95 -7.40 -13.64
N LEU A 264 7.41 -7.58 -12.43
CA LEU A 264 6.16 -8.31 -12.21
C LEU A 264 4.95 -7.57 -12.80
N VAL A 265 4.86 -6.26 -12.58
CA VAL A 265 3.77 -5.44 -13.14
C VAL A 265 3.83 -5.43 -14.68
N ASN A 266 5.03 -5.30 -15.27
CA ASN A 266 5.20 -5.35 -16.72
C ASN A 266 4.72 -6.67 -17.32
N ALA A 267 4.97 -7.79 -16.64
CA ALA A 267 4.50 -9.09 -17.08
C ALA A 267 2.96 -9.15 -17.11
N LEU A 268 2.31 -8.56 -16.09
CA LEU A 268 0.86 -8.51 -15.95
C LEU A 268 0.15 -7.60 -16.97
N THR A 269 0.81 -6.54 -17.47
CA THR A 269 0.24 -5.72 -18.55
C THR A 269 0.04 -6.46 -19.87
N LYS A 270 0.75 -7.58 -20.09
CA LYS A 270 0.65 -8.39 -21.31
C LYS A 270 -0.42 -9.47 -21.16
N LYS A 271 -0.47 -10.10 -19.99
CA LYS A 271 -1.42 -11.14 -19.61
C LYS A 271 -1.48 -11.16 -18.10
N SER A 272 -2.67 -11.22 -17.52
CA SER A 272 -2.86 -11.32 -16.07
C SER A 272 -3.82 -12.46 -15.76
N THR A 273 -3.43 -13.32 -14.82
CA THR A 273 -4.27 -14.40 -14.30
C THR A 273 -4.44 -14.20 -12.81
N GLU A 274 -5.66 -13.88 -12.38
CA GLU A 274 -5.98 -13.91 -10.96
C GLU A 274 -5.96 -15.35 -10.47
N VAL A 275 -5.32 -15.58 -9.32
CA VAL A 275 -5.38 -16.85 -8.60
C VAL A 275 -5.90 -16.60 -7.19
N PRO A 276 -6.69 -17.53 -6.61
CA PRO A 276 -7.16 -17.38 -5.24
C PRO A 276 -5.98 -17.23 -4.28
N TYR A 277 -6.07 -16.27 -3.36
CA TYR A 277 -5.12 -16.18 -2.26
C TYR A 277 -5.29 -17.39 -1.33
N LYS A 278 -4.39 -18.37 -1.44
CA LYS A 278 -4.34 -19.54 -0.55
C LYS A 278 -3.49 -19.23 0.66
N MET A 279 -4.13 -18.99 1.80
CA MET A 279 -3.46 -18.79 3.07
C MET A 279 -3.08 -20.15 3.65
N GLN A 280 -1.83 -20.60 3.49
CA GLN A 280 -1.33 -21.74 4.29
C GLN A 280 -1.19 -21.29 5.74
N ILE A 281 -2.16 -21.58 6.60
CA ILE A 281 -2.04 -21.27 8.03
C ILE A 281 -1.17 -22.37 8.63
N SER A 282 0.05 -22.02 9.09
CA SER A 282 0.83 -22.88 9.98
C SER A 282 0.68 -22.34 11.39
N LEU A 283 -0.25 -22.92 12.15
CA LEU A 283 -0.31 -22.70 13.60
C LEU A 283 0.43 -23.86 14.26
N PHE A 284 1.51 -23.56 14.99
CA PHE A 284 2.23 -24.56 15.79
C PHE A 284 2.65 -25.83 15.02
N GLY A 285 3.08 -25.69 13.76
CA GLY A 285 3.55 -26.82 12.96
C GLY A 285 2.44 -27.66 12.29
N PHE A 286 1.18 -27.25 12.37
CA PHE A 286 0.09 -27.87 11.61
C PHE A 286 -0.36 -26.94 10.48
N SER A 287 -0.30 -27.44 9.24
CA SER A 287 -0.88 -26.81 8.07
C SER A 287 -2.36 -27.14 7.97
N LEU A 288 -3.22 -26.12 7.95
CA LEU A 288 -4.60 -26.24 7.47
C LEU A 288 -4.64 -25.76 6.01
N GLU A 289 -5.06 -26.64 5.10
CA GLU A 289 -5.24 -26.36 3.67
C GLU A 289 -6.48 -25.49 3.38
#